data_AF-A0A1J3HUW1-F1
#
_entry.id   AF-A0A1J3HUW1-F1
#
_cell.length_a   1.000
_cell.length_b   1.000
_cell.length_c   1.000
_cell.angle_alpha   90.00
_cell.angle_beta   90.00
_cell.angle_gamma   90.00
#
_symmetry.space_group_name_H-M   'P 1'
#
loop_
_entity.id
_entity.type
_entity.pdbx_description
1 polymer ?
#
loop_
_entity_poly.entity_id
_entity_poly.type
_entity_poly.pdbx_seq_one_letter_code
_entity_poly.pdbx_strand_id
1 'polypeptide(L)'
;EVMHVYIPGYVEGTYRRRNLSSFALIYLRGEGAEEKALSLSGSCSSGGDKLVVESYPFHAKHLDHKFAPTRDADNKRPHVIFVNGYDTRLPLEHVKSILFEQLSKCGRVQISLYEDEGFVSSEAYVTLVGIDAIEKLLQLSGSNEEGWEKRWSGRLQYATRLVSLSICF
;
A
#
# COMPACT_ATOMS: atom_id res chain seq x y z
N GLU A 1 -4.49 -9.09 6.16
CA GLU A 1 -4.58 -8.80 4.72
C GLU A 1 -3.37 -7.99 4.30
N VAL A 2 -2.83 -8.23 3.10
CA VAL A 2 -1.74 -7.42 2.53
C VAL A 2 -2.37 -6.28 1.74
N MET A 3 -2.02 -5.04 2.08
CA MET A 3 -2.54 -3.85 1.41
C MET A 3 -1.66 -3.40 0.26
N HIS A 4 -0.34 -3.42 0.45
CA HIS A 4 0.62 -2.98 -0.54
C HIS A 4 1.99 -3.60 -0.28
N VAL A 5 2.75 -3.85 -1.34
CA VAL A 5 4.15 -4.30 -1.27
C VAL A 5 5.00 -3.31 -2.03
N TYR A 6 5.85 -2.59 -1.31
CA TYR A 6 6.81 -1.66 -1.87
C TYR A 6 8.19 -2.32 -1.95
N ILE A 7 8.73 -2.38 -3.16
CA ILE A 7 10.04 -2.95 -3.44
C ILE A 7 10.96 -1.82 -3.91
N PRO A 8 11.87 -1.31 -3.07
CA PRO A 8 12.67 -0.13 -3.38
C PRO A 8 13.51 -0.30 -4.64
N GLY A 9 13.46 0.68 -5.53
CA GLY A 9 14.21 0.66 -6.79
C GLY A 9 13.70 -0.33 -7.83
N TYR A 10 12.67 -1.15 -7.56
CA TYR A 10 12.14 -2.14 -8.50
C TYR A 10 11.46 -1.48 -9.70
N VAL A 11 12.00 -1.72 -10.90
CA VAL A 11 11.43 -1.25 -12.17
C VAL A 11 10.73 -2.42 -12.84
N GLU A 12 9.41 -2.35 -12.95
CA GLU A 12 8.63 -3.30 -13.73
C GLU A 12 8.99 -3.15 -15.23
N GLY A 13 9.47 -4.24 -15.86
CA GLY A 13 9.66 -4.30 -17.31
C GLY A 13 11.10 -4.19 -17.86
N THR A 14 12.15 -4.00 -17.06
CA THR A 14 13.54 -3.99 -17.56
C THR A 14 14.38 -5.14 -16.99
N TYR A 15 14.58 -6.19 -17.79
CA TYR A 15 15.43 -7.37 -17.49
C TYR A 15 16.94 -7.08 -17.31
N ARG A 16 17.36 -5.81 -17.23
CA ARG A 16 18.78 -5.43 -17.16
C ARG A 16 19.11 -4.57 -15.95
N ARG A 17 19.13 -5.20 -14.78
CA ARG A 17 20.33 -5.40 -13.94
C ARG A 17 19.85 -5.88 -12.57
N ARG A 18 20.43 -7.01 -12.14
CA ARG A 18 20.27 -7.63 -10.84
C ARG A 18 20.64 -6.64 -9.73
N ASN A 19 19.65 -5.98 -9.17
CA ASN A 19 19.61 -5.68 -7.75
C ASN A 19 18.23 -6.15 -7.31
N LEU A 20 18.10 -7.46 -7.04
CA LEU A 20 16.99 -7.90 -6.20
C LEU A 20 17.17 -7.07 -4.92
N SER A 21 16.26 -6.14 -4.67
CA SER A 21 16.22 -5.47 -3.39
C SER A 21 16.17 -6.57 -2.34
N SER A 22 17.15 -6.62 -1.44
CA SER A 22 17.22 -7.62 -0.37
C SER A 22 16.10 -7.47 0.66
N PHE A 23 15.10 -6.64 0.37
CA PHE A 23 13.99 -6.32 1.23
C PHE A 23 12.84 -5.67 0.45
N ALA A 24 11.66 -5.77 1.03
CA ALA A 24 10.43 -5.13 0.63
C ALA A 24 9.73 -4.58 1.88
N LEU A 25 8.95 -3.53 1.71
CA LEU A 25 8.03 -3.03 2.73
C LEU A 25 6.63 -3.55 2.44
N ILE A 26 6.05 -4.26 3.40
CA ILE A 26 4.73 -4.84 3.29
C ILE A 26 3.81 -4.13 4.26
N TYR A 27 2.78 -3.49 3.71
CA TYR A 27 1.76 -2.82 4.49
C TYR A 27 0.66 -3.84 4.79
N LEU A 28 0.43 -4.12 6.06
CA LEU A 28 -0.53 -5.12 6.52
C LEU A 28 -1.74 -4.45 7.18
N ARG A 29 -2.87 -5.14 7.11
CA ARG A 29 -4.15 -4.74 7.71
C ARG A 29 -4.77 -5.91 8.46
N GLY A 30 -5.42 -5.61 9.58
CA GLY A 30 -6.16 -6.55 10.41
C GLY A 30 -5.48 -6.89 11.73
N GLU A 31 -6.29 -7.20 12.74
CA GLU A 31 -5.83 -7.64 14.06
C GLU A 31 -4.98 -8.92 13.95
N GLY A 32 -3.83 -8.94 14.63
CA GLY A 32 -2.91 -10.08 14.60
C GLY A 32 -2.07 -10.21 13.32
N ALA A 33 -2.20 -9.29 12.35
CA ALA A 33 -1.49 -9.42 11.07
C ALA A 33 0.03 -9.23 11.21
N GLU A 34 0.45 -8.30 12.07
CA GLU A 34 1.87 -8.06 12.38
C GLU A 34 2.49 -9.28 13.06
N GLU A 35 1.83 -9.82 14.09
CA GLU A 35 2.29 -10.98 14.85
C GLU A 35 2.41 -12.23 13.95
N LYS A 36 1.44 -12.42 13.05
CA LYS A 36 1.50 -13.49 12.03
C LYS A 36 2.63 -13.30 11.03
N ALA A 37 3.00 -12.06 10.68
CA ALA A 37 4.11 -11.81 9.79
C ALA A 37 5.45 -12.01 10.51
N LEU A 38 5.57 -11.52 11.75
CA LEU A 38 6.76 -11.68 12.58
C LEU A 38 7.06 -13.15 12.88
N SER A 39 6.04 -14.00 13.03
CA SER A 39 6.24 -15.45 13.24
C SER A 39 6.88 -16.16 12.04
N LEU A 40 6.88 -15.54 10.86
CA LEU A 40 7.58 -16.05 9.68
C LEU A 40 9.09 -15.76 9.72
N SER A 41 9.53 -14.84 10.57
CA SER A 41 10.95 -14.52 10.74
C SER A 41 11.73 -15.77 11.15
N GLY A 42 12.80 -16.04 10.42
CA GLY A 42 13.64 -17.22 10.57
C GLY A 42 13.16 -18.46 9.82
N SER A 43 12.03 -18.40 9.12
CA SER A 43 11.63 -19.46 8.19
C SER A 43 12.59 -19.53 7.01
N CYS A 44 13.01 -20.74 6.68
CA CYS A 44 13.82 -20.97 5.48
C CYS A 44 12.89 -21.04 4.28
N SER A 45 13.20 -20.26 3.24
CA SER A 45 12.59 -20.49 1.93
C SER A 45 13.19 -21.76 1.32
N SER A 46 12.51 -22.37 0.36
CA SER A 46 12.95 -23.61 -0.32
C SER A 46 14.35 -23.51 -0.97
N GLY A 47 14.93 -22.30 -1.09
CA GLY A 47 16.27 -22.04 -1.60
C GLY A 47 17.40 -21.96 -0.55
N GLY A 48 17.11 -22.12 0.75
CA GLY A 48 18.12 -22.06 1.82
C GLY A 48 18.30 -20.67 2.45
N ASP A 49 17.73 -19.63 1.86
CA ASP A 49 17.75 -18.27 2.40
C ASP A 49 16.83 -18.13 3.62
N LYS A 50 17.29 -17.40 4.63
CA LYS A 50 16.54 -17.15 5.87
C LYS A 50 15.76 -15.85 5.75
N LEU A 51 14.44 -15.96 5.87
CA LEU A 51 13.56 -14.80 5.89
C LEU A 51 13.75 -14.01 7.19
N VAL A 52 13.93 -12.69 7.10
CA VAL A 52 13.95 -11.81 8.27
C VAL A 52 12.77 -10.86 8.18
N VAL A 53 11.87 -10.93 9.15
CA VAL A 53 10.71 -10.06 9.24
C VAL A 53 10.88 -9.16 10.45
N GLU A 54 10.76 -7.85 10.24
CA GLU A 54 10.94 -6.82 11.26
C GLU A 54 9.78 -5.82 11.21
N SER A 55 9.26 -5.44 12.38
CA SER A 55 8.27 -4.37 12.47
C SER A 55 8.90 -3.05 12.05
N TYR A 56 8.20 -2.30 11.20
CA TYR A 56 8.69 -1.02 10.72
C TYR A 56 7.55 0.01 10.77
N PRO A 57 7.28 0.65 11.92
CA PRO A 57 6.18 1.60 12.01
C PRO A 57 6.44 2.86 11.15
N PHE A 58 5.38 3.54 10.68
CA PHE A 58 5.46 4.69 9.76
C PHE A 58 6.43 5.82 10.15
N HIS A 59 6.75 5.97 11.44
CA HIS A 59 7.65 7.01 11.95
C HIS A 59 9.06 6.50 12.28
N ALA A 60 9.35 5.24 11.98
CA ALA A 60 10.67 4.67 12.17
C ALA A 60 11.65 5.19 11.13
N LYS A 61 12.77 5.76 11.60
CA LYS A 61 13.82 6.33 10.73
C LYS A 61 15.05 5.45 10.59
N HIS A 62 15.13 4.34 11.34
CA HIS A 62 16.34 3.53 11.42
C HIS A 62 16.71 2.86 10.07
N LEU A 63 15.75 2.68 9.17
CA LEU A 63 15.99 2.17 7.81
C LEU A 63 16.10 3.27 6.74
N ASP A 64 16.06 4.55 7.11
CA ASP A 64 16.01 5.64 6.11
C ASP A 64 17.21 5.65 5.16
N HIS A 65 18.38 5.34 5.71
CA HIS A 65 19.63 5.20 4.96
C HIS A 65 19.57 4.09 3.89
N LYS A 66 18.75 3.05 4.10
CA LYS A 66 18.60 1.90 3.20
C LYS A 66 17.76 2.24 1.98
N PHE A 67 16.76 3.08 2.17
CA PHE A 67 15.81 3.48 1.11
C PHE A 67 16.17 4.82 0.44
N ALA A 68 16.89 5.70 1.13
CA ALA A 68 17.31 7.01 0.60
C ALA A 68 17.91 6.95 -0.82
N PRO A 69 18.72 5.93 -1.18
CA PRO A 69 19.27 5.83 -2.53
C PRO A 69 18.22 5.69 -3.65
N THR A 70 17.05 5.10 -3.37
CA THR A 70 16.00 4.86 -4.37
C THR A 70 14.82 5.83 -4.25
N ARG A 71 14.71 6.54 -3.12
CA ARG A 71 13.56 7.38 -2.77
C ARG A 71 13.19 8.41 -3.84
N ASP A 72 14.17 9.16 -4.34
CA ASP A 72 13.92 10.20 -5.36
C ASP A 72 13.34 9.62 -6.66
N ALA A 73 13.78 8.42 -7.04
CA ALA A 73 13.27 7.73 -8.21
C ALA A 73 11.89 7.12 -7.92
N ASP A 74 11.72 6.48 -6.77
CA ASP A 74 10.48 5.83 -6.35
C ASP A 74 9.35 6.85 -6.12
N ASN A 75 9.70 8.08 -5.71
CA ASN A 75 8.79 9.22 -5.59
C ASN A 75 8.29 9.80 -6.93
N LYS A 76 8.93 9.43 -8.04
CA LYS A 76 8.50 9.84 -9.40
C LYS A 76 7.71 8.73 -10.10
N ARG A 77 7.64 7.54 -9.52
CA ARG A 77 6.99 6.38 -10.12
C ARG A 77 5.49 6.35 -9.82
N PRO A 78 4.66 5.89 -10.77
CA PRO A 78 3.28 5.54 -10.49
C PRO A 78 3.24 4.23 -9.69
N HIS A 79 2.37 4.18 -8.69
CA HIS A 79 2.06 3.00 -7.87
C HIS A 79 0.56 2.77 -7.95
N VAL A 80 0.16 1.52 -8.18
CA VAL A 80 -1.25 1.14 -8.28
C VAL A 80 -1.68 0.52 -6.97
N ILE A 81 -2.84 0.96 -6.48
CA ILE A 81 -3.52 0.38 -5.33
C ILE A 81 -4.97 0.11 -5.68
N PHE A 82 -5.57 -0.76 -4.88
CA PHE A 82 -6.99 -1.09 -4.94
C PHE A 82 -7.69 -0.41 -3.77
N VAL A 83 -8.74 0.33 -4.08
CA VAL A 83 -9.62 0.94 -3.07
C VAL A 83 -10.99 0.30 -3.18
N ASN A 84 -11.55 -0.12 -2.05
CA ASN A 84 -12.86 -0.74 -1.95
C ASN A 84 -13.66 -0.11 -0.78
N GLY A 85 -14.92 -0.50 -0.63
CA GLY A 85 -15.76 -0.10 0.50
C GLY A 85 -16.58 1.19 0.31
N TYR A 86 -16.56 1.79 -0.88
CA TYR A 86 -17.52 2.84 -1.25
C TYR A 86 -18.90 2.23 -1.56
N ASP A 87 -19.92 3.09 -1.59
CA ASP A 87 -21.25 2.68 -2.03
C ASP A 87 -21.29 2.51 -3.56
N THR A 88 -21.38 1.27 -4.02
CA THR A 88 -21.43 0.90 -5.44
C THR A 88 -22.77 1.22 -6.12
N ARG A 89 -23.77 1.65 -5.33
CA ARG A 89 -25.09 2.06 -5.84
C ARG A 89 -25.12 3.52 -6.29
N LEU A 90 -24.08 4.29 -5.96
CA LEU A 90 -23.95 5.68 -6.39
C LEU A 90 -23.44 5.73 -7.85
N PRO A 91 -23.79 6.76 -8.63
CA PRO A 91 -23.31 6.91 -10.00
C PRO A 91 -21.78 6.96 -10.08
N LEU A 92 -21.16 6.40 -11.12
CA LEU A 92 -19.69 6.35 -11.28
C LEU A 92 -19.02 7.70 -11.12
N GLU A 93 -19.53 8.75 -11.74
CA GLU A 93 -18.94 10.10 -11.62
C GLU A 93 -18.99 10.64 -10.19
N HIS A 94 -20.03 10.27 -9.42
CA HIS A 94 -20.13 10.66 -8.02
C HIS A 94 -19.10 9.94 -7.15
N VAL A 95 -18.97 8.61 -7.32
CA VAL A 95 -17.96 7.79 -6.62
C VAL A 95 -16.55 8.27 -6.96
N LYS A 96 -16.29 8.50 -8.25
CA LYS A 96 -15.01 8.98 -8.75
C LYS A 96 -14.65 10.35 -8.20
N SER A 97 -15.60 11.27 -8.11
CA SER A 97 -15.38 12.60 -7.52
C SER A 97 -15.03 12.53 -6.04
N ILE A 98 -15.75 11.71 -5.25
CA ILE A 98 -15.47 11.53 -3.82
C ILE A 98 -14.07 10.93 -3.62
N LEU A 99 -13.75 9.87 -4.36
CA LEU A 99 -12.42 9.27 -4.34
C LEU A 99 -11.34 10.28 -4.70
N PHE A 100 -11.54 11.06 -5.77
CA PHE A 100 -10.57 12.06 -6.21
C PHE A 100 -10.32 13.12 -5.14
N GLU A 101 -11.39 13.67 -4.57
CA GLU A 101 -11.31 14.69 -3.52
C GLU A 101 -10.52 14.19 -2.31
N GLN A 102 -10.78 12.95 -1.85
CA GLN A 102 -10.08 12.41 -0.69
C GLN A 102 -8.62 12.05 -1.00
N LEU A 103 -8.38 11.39 -2.12
CA LEU A 103 -7.05 10.87 -2.46
C LEU A 103 -6.10 11.97 -2.96
N SER A 104 -6.64 13.07 -3.50
CA SER A 104 -5.82 14.22 -3.91
C SER A 104 -5.05 14.86 -2.74
N LYS A 105 -5.51 14.67 -1.49
CA LYS A 105 -4.79 15.10 -0.28
C LYS A 105 -3.47 14.34 -0.07
N CYS A 106 -3.35 13.13 -0.61
CA CYS A 106 -2.16 12.29 -0.49
C CYS A 106 -1.09 12.68 -1.52
N GLY A 107 -1.52 13.14 -2.70
CA GLY A 107 -0.65 13.49 -3.81
C GLY A 107 -1.38 13.46 -5.15
N ARG A 108 -0.60 13.35 -6.23
CA ARG A 108 -1.15 13.23 -7.58
C ARG A 108 -1.79 11.86 -7.75
N VAL A 109 -3.08 11.86 -8.06
CA VAL A 109 -3.91 10.66 -8.19
C VAL A 109 -4.56 10.57 -9.57
N GLN A 110 -4.67 9.35 -10.09
CA GLN A 110 -5.50 9.00 -11.22
C GLN A 110 -6.39 7.82 -10.83
N ILE A 111 -7.69 7.92 -11.09
CA ILE A 111 -8.68 6.92 -10.69
C ILE A 111 -9.31 6.31 -11.93
N SER A 112 -9.25 4.99 -12.01
CA SER A 112 -9.91 4.18 -13.01
C SER A 112 -10.99 3.34 -12.33
N LEU A 113 -12.23 3.57 -12.75
CA LEU A 113 -13.44 2.88 -12.33
C LEU A 113 -14.18 2.46 -13.58
N TYR A 114 -14.89 1.35 -13.51
CA TYR A 114 -15.81 0.91 -14.56
C TYR A 114 -17.18 0.61 -13.94
N GLU A 115 -18.21 0.78 -14.76
CA GLU A 115 -19.56 0.34 -14.48
C GLU A 115 -19.80 -0.97 -15.22
N ASP A 116 -20.48 -1.89 -14.55
CA ASP A 116 -20.97 -3.14 -15.13
C ASP A 116 -22.46 -3.27 -14.80
N GLU A 117 -23.29 -3.46 -15.82
CA GLU A 117 -24.75 -3.57 -15.72
C GLU A 117 -25.44 -2.46 -14.88
N GLY A 118 -24.88 -1.24 -14.87
CA GLY A 118 -25.40 -0.10 -14.11
C GLY A 118 -24.96 -0.03 -12.64
N PHE A 119 -24.04 -0.90 -12.22
CA PHE A 119 -23.40 -0.86 -10.91
C PHE A 119 -21.93 -0.48 -11.06
N VAL A 120 -21.44 0.38 -10.17
CA VAL A 120 -20.00 0.68 -10.12
C VAL A 120 -19.27 -0.56 -9.57
N SER A 121 -18.14 -0.91 -10.19
CA SER A 121 -17.23 -1.94 -9.67
C SER A 121 -16.99 -1.76 -8.17
N SER A 122 -16.90 -2.84 -7.39
CA SER A 122 -16.53 -2.77 -5.96
C SER A 122 -15.08 -2.38 -5.71
N GLU A 123 -14.25 -2.37 -6.75
CA GLU A 123 -12.83 -2.05 -6.68
C GLU A 123 -12.48 -0.91 -7.64
N ALA A 124 -11.87 0.13 -7.07
CA ALA A 124 -11.29 1.25 -7.80
C ALA A 124 -9.79 1.03 -7.98
N TYR A 125 -9.33 1.16 -9.22
CA TYR A 125 -7.91 1.18 -9.54
C TYR A 125 -7.42 2.60 -9.36
N VAL A 126 -6.59 2.82 -8.34
CA VAL A 126 -6.05 4.14 -8.03
C VAL A 126 -4.56 4.10 -8.31
N THR A 127 -4.11 4.98 -9.20
CA THR A 127 -2.69 5.23 -9.43
C THR A 127 -2.28 6.47 -8.67
N LEU A 128 -1.30 6.33 -7.77
CA LEU A 128 -0.67 7.43 -7.05
C LEU A 128 0.76 7.60 -7.53
N VAL A 129 1.21 8.85 -7.70
CA VAL A 129 2.61 9.11 -8.03
C VAL A 129 3.41 9.31 -6.75
N GLY A 130 4.38 8.43 -6.55
CA GLY A 130 5.36 8.47 -5.48
C GLY A 130 4.99 7.67 -4.23
N ILE A 131 6.02 7.09 -3.58
CA ILE A 131 5.83 6.26 -2.38
C ILE A 131 5.33 7.11 -1.19
N ASP A 132 5.73 8.39 -1.11
CA ASP A 132 5.22 9.31 -0.07
C ASP A 132 3.69 9.48 -0.15
N ALA A 133 3.11 9.44 -1.35
CA ALA A 133 1.67 9.53 -1.53
C ALA A 133 0.96 8.26 -1.05
N ILE A 134 1.57 7.10 -1.25
CA ILE A 134 1.08 5.81 -0.75
C ILE A 134 1.13 5.80 0.78
N GLU A 135 2.24 6.23 1.39
CA GLU A 135 2.39 6.26 2.85
C GLU A 135 1.36 7.19 3.51
N LYS A 136 1.14 8.39 2.94
CA LYS A 136 0.08 9.31 3.41
C LYS A 136 -1.30 8.67 3.32
N LEU A 137 -1.60 7.99 2.21
CA LEU A 137 -2.87 7.32 2.06
C LEU A 137 -3.07 6.23 3.11
N LEU A 138 -2.05 5.42 3.35
CA LEU A 138 -2.13 4.31 4.31
C LEU A 138 -2.21 4.82 5.75
N GLN A 139 -1.65 5.99 6.04
CA GLN A 139 -1.87 6.68 7.33
C GLN A 139 -3.31 7.17 7.47
N LEU A 140 -3.90 7.74 6.40
CA LEU A 140 -5.31 8.18 6.41
C LEU A 140 -6.28 7.01 6.58
N SER A 141 -6.01 5.85 6.00
CA SER A 141 -6.86 4.66 6.18
C SER A 141 -6.74 4.02 7.56
N GLY A 142 -5.72 4.38 8.35
CA GLY A 142 -5.49 3.90 9.71
C GLY A 142 -5.94 4.86 10.82
N SER A 143 -6.33 6.10 10.50
CA SER A 143 -6.76 7.08 11.51
C SER A 143 -8.23 6.90 11.87
N ASN A 144 -8.53 6.67 13.16
CA ASN A 144 -9.89 6.61 13.73
C ASN A 144 -10.61 7.98 13.76
N GLU A 145 -10.26 8.94 12.90
CA GLU A 145 -10.94 10.24 12.90
C GLU A 145 -12.41 10.05 12.47
N GLU A 146 -13.31 10.45 13.36
CA GLU A 146 -14.77 10.22 13.43
C GLU A 146 -15.62 10.63 12.20
N GLY A 147 -15.01 11.00 11.08
CA GLY A 147 -15.69 11.45 9.86
C GLY A 147 -15.83 10.41 8.74
N TRP A 148 -15.03 9.35 8.74
CA TRP A 148 -14.91 8.44 7.58
C TRP A 148 -15.91 7.27 7.60
N GLU A 149 -16.34 6.82 8.78
CA GLU A 149 -17.34 5.75 8.93
C GLU A 149 -18.73 6.12 8.37
N LYS A 150 -19.05 7.42 8.24
CA LYS A 150 -20.37 7.87 7.73
C LYS A 150 -20.45 7.98 6.21
N ARG A 151 -19.32 7.96 5.49
CA ARG A 151 -19.26 8.18 4.02
C ARG A 151 -18.91 6.93 3.22
N TRP A 152 -18.37 5.92 3.88
CA TRP A 152 -17.97 4.64 3.31
C TRP A 152 -18.72 3.53 4.05
N SER A 153 -19.73 2.92 3.42
CA SER A 153 -20.52 1.84 4.04
C SER A 153 -19.75 0.50 4.12
N GLY A 154 -18.47 0.47 3.77
CA GLY A 154 -17.62 -0.71 3.81
C GLY A 154 -16.52 -0.60 4.87
N ARG A 155 -16.37 -1.65 5.67
CA ARG A 155 -15.33 -1.85 6.71
C ARG A 155 -13.95 -1.32 6.27
N LEU A 156 -13.61 -0.11 6.68
CA LEU A 156 -12.23 0.41 6.75
C LEU A 156 -11.71 0.37 8.19
N GLN A 157 -12.07 -0.66 8.96
CA GLN A 157 -11.48 -0.84 10.28
C GLN A 157 -10.10 -1.52 10.16
N TYR A 158 -9.09 -0.92 10.79
CA TYR A 158 -7.75 -1.48 11.09
C TYR A 158 -6.68 -1.49 9.96
N ALA A 159 -6.28 -0.35 9.40
CA ALA A 159 -4.94 -0.26 8.79
C ALA A 159 -3.89 0.00 9.89
N THR A 160 -3.56 -1.04 10.67
CA THR A 160 -2.58 -0.94 11.74
C THR A 160 -1.31 -1.66 11.33
N ARG A 161 -0.33 -0.85 10.90
CA ARG A 161 1.13 -1.10 10.96
C ARG A 161 1.81 -1.78 9.77
N LEU A 162 2.98 -1.22 9.48
CA LEU A 162 3.89 -1.55 8.40
C LEU A 162 4.90 -2.58 8.90
N VAL A 163 5.11 -3.63 8.09
CA VAL A 163 6.09 -4.68 8.35
C VAL A 163 7.15 -4.63 7.26
N SER A 164 8.41 -4.53 7.66
CA SER A 164 9.55 -4.66 6.76
C SER A 164 9.89 -6.13 6.61
N LEU A 165 9.93 -6.61 5.37
CA LEU A 165 10.36 -7.96 5.01
C LEU A 165 11.74 -7.86 4.37
N SER A 166 12.80 -8.30 5.06
CA SER A 166 14.13 -8.42 4.46
C SER A 166 14.43 -9.89 4.15
N ILE A 167 14.76 -10.18 2.90
CA ILE A 167 15.32 -11.48 2.51
C ILE A 167 16.83 -11.32 2.61
N CYS A 168 17.40 -11.91 3.67
CA CYS A 168 18.85 -11.98 3.81
C CYS A 168 19.35 -13.16 2.96
N PHE A 169 20.09 -12.83 1.90
CA PHE A 169 20.91 -13.76 1.14
C PHE A 169 22.24 -14.02 1.87
#